data_AF-A0A859R398-F1
#
_entry.id   AF-A0A859R398-F1
#
_cell.length_a   1.000
_cell.length_b   1.000
_cell.length_c   1.000
_cell.angle_alpha   90.00
_cell.angle_beta   90.00
_cell.angle_gamma   90.00
#
_symmetry.space_group_name_H-M   'P 1'
#
loop_
_entity.id
_entity.type
_entity.pdbx_description
1 polymer ?
#
loop_
_entity_poly.entity_id
_entity_poly.type
_entity_poly.pdbx_seq_one_letter_code
_entity_poly.pdbx_strand_id
1 'polypeptide(L)'
;MADALIRDVVERSIDELPDELRIVFVACVVDGMTPDQCAELFALTSETVEARLHDARNFLVEMLIHQFDPAFGGVYQLDDSSSERITKAVMDRLFPRR
;
A
#
# COMPACT_ATOMS: atom_id res chain seq x y z
N MET A 1 3.75 -17.04 -10.78
CA MET A 1 5.01 -16.46 -10.25
C MET A 1 4.76 -15.11 -9.59
N ALA A 2 4.05 -14.17 -10.23
CA ALA A 2 3.69 -12.89 -9.62
C ALA A 2 2.85 -13.02 -8.32
N ASP A 3 1.85 -13.90 -8.29
CA ASP A 3 0.97 -14.08 -7.12
C ASP A 3 1.71 -14.51 -5.85
N ALA A 4 2.78 -15.30 -5.97
CA ALA A 4 3.57 -15.75 -4.83
C ALA A 4 4.45 -14.63 -4.26
N LEU A 5 4.95 -13.74 -5.12
CA LEU A 5 5.72 -12.57 -4.69
C LEU A 5 4.83 -11.55 -3.97
N ILE A 6 3.63 -11.30 -4.53
CA ILE A 6 2.66 -10.40 -3.89
C ILE A 6 2.25 -10.96 -2.53
N ARG A 7 1.99 -12.27 -2.43
CA ARG A 7 1.68 -12.94 -1.17
C ARG A 7 2.79 -12.77 -0.13
N ASP A 8 4.03 -13.08 -0.48
CA ASP A 8 5.18 -13.01 0.43
C ASP A 8 5.42 -11.57 0.93
N VAL A 9 5.25 -10.57 0.07
CA VAL A 9 5.31 -9.15 0.46
C VAL A 9 4.20 -8.79 1.43
N VAL A 10 2.96 -9.22 1.17
CA VAL A 10 1.82 -8.96 2.06
C VAL A 10 1.99 -9.66 3.40
N GLU A 11 2.38 -10.93 3.42
CA GLU A 11 2.59 -11.72 4.65
C GLU A 11 3.65 -11.06 5.54
N ARG A 12 4.80 -10.67 4.98
CA ARG A 12 5.84 -9.93 5.73
C ARG A 12 5.36 -8.58 6.25
N SER A 13 4.57 -7.86 5.44
CA SER A 13 4.04 -6.56 5.85
C SER A 13 3.07 -6.70 7.02
N ILE A 14 2.26 -7.77 7.04
CA ILE A 14 1.40 -8.10 8.18
C ILE A 14 2.24 -8.45 9.41
N ASP A 15 3.35 -9.17 9.25
CA ASP A 15 4.25 -9.53 10.35
C ASP A 15 4.94 -8.33 11.02
N GLU A 16 5.14 -7.24 10.27
CA GLU A 16 5.75 -5.99 10.76
C GLU A 16 4.75 -5.04 11.45
N LEU A 17 3.44 -5.33 11.39
CA LEU A 17 2.44 -4.55 12.12
C LEU A 17 2.71 -4.57 13.63
N PRO A 18 2.48 -3.45 14.35
CA PRO A 18 2.43 -3.45 15.80
C PRO A 18 1.49 -4.53 16.34
N ASP A 19 1.90 -5.24 17.39
CA ASP A 19 1.18 -6.42 17.90
C ASP A 19 -0.30 -6.18 18.13
N GLU A 20 -0.67 -5.03 18.71
CA GLU A 20 -2.07 -4.66 18.98
C GLU A 20 -2.92 -4.51 17.71
N LEU A 21 -2.31 -4.08 16.60
CA LEU A 21 -2.97 -3.95 15.30
C LEU A 21 -3.00 -5.29 14.59
N ARG A 22 -1.89 -6.03 14.64
CA ARG A 22 -1.72 -7.32 13.96
C ARG A 22 -2.75 -8.35 14.41
N ILE A 23 -2.94 -8.52 15.72
CA ILE A 23 -3.88 -9.52 16.25
C ILE A 23 -5.32 -9.24 15.82
N VAL A 24 -5.71 -7.96 15.79
CA VAL A 24 -7.05 -7.54 15.35
C VAL A 24 -7.19 -7.72 13.84
N PHE A 25 -6.18 -7.31 13.07
CA PHE A 25 -6.19 -7.44 11.62
C PHE A 25 -6.27 -8.90 11.16
N VAL A 26 -5.49 -9.79 11.75
CA VAL A 26 -5.52 -11.22 11.42
C VAL A 26 -6.90 -11.80 11.70
N ALA A 27 -7.45 -11.60 12.91
CA ALA A 27 -8.76 -12.13 13.26
C ALA A 27 -9.89 -11.58 12.36
N CYS A 28 -9.96 -10.27 12.15
CA CYS A 28 -11.12 -9.68 11.44
C CYS A 28 -10.99 -9.74 9.91
N VAL A 29 -9.77 -9.71 9.37
CA VAL A 29 -9.55 -9.59 7.92
C VAL A 29 -9.05 -10.90 7.32
N VAL A 30 -8.07 -11.56 7.97
CA VAL A 30 -7.47 -12.79 7.45
C VAL A 30 -8.37 -13.99 7.77
N ASP A 31 -8.86 -14.09 9.00
CA ASP A 31 -9.76 -15.18 9.43
C ASP A 31 -11.23 -14.89 9.13
N GLY A 32 -11.56 -13.65 8.72
CA GLY A 32 -12.89 -13.25 8.26
C GLY A 32 -13.93 -13.07 9.36
N MET A 33 -13.50 -12.79 10.60
CA MET A 33 -14.41 -12.46 11.69
C MET A 33 -15.06 -11.10 11.49
N THR A 34 -16.31 -10.93 11.94
CA THR A 34 -16.97 -9.62 11.91
C THR A 34 -16.36 -8.67 12.95
N PRO A 35 -16.49 -7.34 12.79
CA PRO A 35 -16.02 -6.37 13.79
C PRO A 35 -16.58 -6.64 15.19
N ASP A 36 -17.84 -7.06 15.29
CA ASP A 36 -18.48 -7.38 16.57
C ASP A 36 -17.90 -8.65 17.21
N GLN A 37 -17.62 -9.68 16.42
CA GLN A 37 -16.96 -10.91 16.91
C GLN A 37 -15.55 -10.61 17.41
N CYS A 38 -14.82 -9.75 16.70
CA CYS A 38 -13.51 -9.29 17.14
C CYS A 38 -13.60 -8.45 18.42
N ALA A 39 -14.58 -7.55 18.52
CA ALA A 39 -14.79 -6.72 19.70
C ALA A 39 -15.03 -7.58 20.95
N GLU A 40 -15.86 -8.62 20.81
CA GLU A 40 -16.09 -9.61 21.88
C GLU A 40 -14.81 -10.40 22.20
N LEU A 41 -14.10 -10.91 21.19
CA LEU A 41 -12.88 -11.71 21.36
C LEU A 41 -11.77 -10.95 22.10
N PHE A 42 -11.56 -9.68 21.76
CA PHE A 42 -10.47 -8.87 22.30
C PHE A 42 -10.89 -7.98 23.48
N ALA A 43 -12.15 -8.08 23.94
CA ALA A 43 -12.73 -7.21 24.96
C ALA A 43 -12.58 -5.70 24.65
N LEU A 44 -12.88 -5.34 23.39
CA LEU A 44 -12.83 -3.98 22.86
C LEU A 44 -14.23 -3.48 22.47
N THR A 45 -14.36 -2.20 22.15
CA THR A 45 -15.54 -1.69 21.46
C THR A 45 -15.40 -1.91 19.96
N SER A 46 -16.53 -2.05 19.24
CA SER A 46 -16.54 -2.16 17.77
C SER A 46 -15.85 -0.94 17.12
N GLU A 47 -16.04 0.26 17.70
CA GLU A 47 -15.34 1.48 17.30
C GLU A 47 -13.81 1.38 17.45
N THR A 48 -13.31 0.77 18.53
CA THR A 48 -11.86 0.55 18.71
C THR A 48 -11.31 -0.47 17.72
N VAL A 49 -12.08 -1.51 17.40
CA VAL A 49 -11.72 -2.49 16.36
C VAL A 49 -11.62 -1.81 15.01
N GLU A 50 -12.61 -0.99 14.63
CA GLU A 50 -12.59 -0.22 13.38
C GLU A 50 -11.40 0.74 13.30
N ALA A 51 -11.11 1.46 14.38
CA ALA A 51 -9.94 2.34 14.47
C ALA A 51 -8.64 1.55 14.27
N ARG A 52 -8.47 0.42 14.96
CA ARG A 52 -7.28 -0.44 14.79
C ARG A 52 -7.15 -1.01 13.38
N LEU A 53 -8.25 -1.37 12.74
CA LEU A 53 -8.25 -1.82 11.34
C LEU A 53 -7.89 -0.70 10.38
N HIS A 54 -8.33 0.53 10.65
CA HIS A 54 -7.92 1.71 9.89
C HIS A 54 -6.41 1.96 10.03
N ASP A 55 -5.90 1.97 11.26
CA ASP A 55 -4.49 2.19 11.55
C ASP A 55 -3.61 1.09 10.94
N ALA A 56 -4.03 -0.17 11.02
CA ALA A 56 -3.33 -1.29 10.39
C ALA A 56 -3.23 -1.12 8.87
N ARG A 57 -4.31 -0.69 8.20
CA ARG A 57 -4.29 -0.45 6.75
C ARG A 57 -3.36 0.70 6.38
N ASN A 58 -3.37 1.79 7.15
CA ASN A 58 -2.48 2.92 6.91
C ASN A 58 -1.01 2.51 7.09
N PHE A 59 -0.70 1.76 8.16
CA PHE A 59 0.64 1.25 8.41
C PHE A 59 1.15 0.36 7.26
N LEU A 60 0.31 -0.57 6.79
CA LEU A 60 0.63 -1.41 5.63
C LEU A 60 0.88 -0.58 4.37
N VAL A 61 0.07 0.45 4.11
CA VAL A 61 0.25 1.34 2.96
C VAL A 61 1.58 2.10 3.07
N GLU A 62 1.87 2.70 4.22
CA GLU A 62 3.12 3.43 4.46
C GLU A 62 4.35 2.52 4.31
N MET A 63 4.30 1.31 4.86
CA MET A 63 5.34 0.31 4.71
C MET A 63 5.59 -0.06 3.24
N LEU A 64 4.53 -0.33 2.49
CA LEU A 64 4.65 -0.68 1.07
C LEU A 64 5.24 0.51 0.31
N ILE A 65 4.76 1.74 0.55
CA ILE A 65 5.33 2.95 -0.06
C ILE A 65 6.83 3.04 0.24
N HIS A 66 7.25 2.85 1.49
CA HIS A 66 8.67 2.90 1.86
C HIS A 66 9.51 1.78 1.25
N GLN A 67 8.99 0.55 1.19
CA GLN A 67 9.70 -0.57 0.55
C GLN A 67 9.83 -0.38 -0.96
N PHE A 68 8.84 0.25 -1.60
CA PHE A 68 8.85 0.52 -3.03
C PHE A 68 9.46 1.88 -3.39
N ASP A 69 9.71 2.80 -2.46
CA ASP A 69 10.32 4.10 -2.72
C ASP A 69 11.66 4.00 -3.52
N PRO A 70 12.58 3.06 -3.20
CA PRO A 70 13.78 2.83 -4.02
C PRO A 70 13.45 2.33 -5.44
N ALA A 71 12.34 1.60 -5.61
CA ALA A 71 11.88 1.11 -6.91
C ALA A 71 11.16 2.20 -7.71
N PHE A 72 10.37 3.07 -7.07
CA PHE A 72 9.67 4.19 -7.71
C PHE A 72 10.65 5.26 -8.20
N GLY A 73 11.74 5.50 -7.49
CA GLY A 73 12.85 6.34 -7.96
C GLY A 73 13.53 5.84 -9.24
N GLY A 74 13.36 4.56 -9.59
CA GLY A 74 13.82 3.94 -10.85
C GLY A 74 12.73 3.80 -11.92
N VAL A 75 11.49 3.55 -11.52
CA VAL A 75 10.34 3.31 -12.43
C VAL A 75 9.80 4.62 -13.03
N TYR A 76 9.93 5.74 -12.32
CA TYR A 76 9.65 7.09 -12.84
C TYR A 76 10.91 7.81 -13.34
N GLN A 77 12.00 7.08 -13.60
CA GLN A 77 13.01 7.62 -14.52
C GLN A 77 12.33 7.68 -15.88
N LEU A 78 11.75 8.85 -16.16
CA LEU A 78 11.65 9.43 -17.48
C LEU A 78 13.06 9.34 -18.06
N ASP A 79 13.36 8.19 -18.66
CA ASP A 79 14.56 7.96 -19.44
C ASP A 79 14.61 9.11 -20.44
N ASP A 80 15.71 9.88 -20.42
CA ASP A 80 15.85 11.14 -21.15
C ASP A 80 15.30 11.03 -22.59
N SER A 81 15.50 9.88 -23.23
CA SER A 81 15.00 9.57 -24.58
C SER A 81 13.47 9.58 -24.74
N SER A 82 12.70 9.01 -23.81
CA SER A 82 11.23 8.96 -23.94
C SER A 82 10.60 10.28 -23.50
N SER A 83 11.19 10.92 -22.48
CA SER A 83 10.78 12.23 -21.98
C SER A 83 11.08 13.36 -22.94
N GLU A 84 12.24 13.36 -23.59
CA GLU A 84 12.59 14.32 -24.65
C GLU A 84 11.65 14.21 -25.83
N ARG A 85 11.26 12.98 -26.22
CA ARG A 85 10.31 12.79 -27.32
C ARG A 85 8.94 13.38 -27.00
N ILE A 86 8.42 13.15 -25.80
CA ILE A 86 7.13 13.70 -25.37
C ILE A 86 7.23 15.22 -25.23
N THR A 87 8.30 15.72 -24.61
CA THR A 87 8.55 17.16 -24.45
C THR A 87 8.64 17.85 -25.81
N LYS A 88 9.41 17.30 -26.76
CA LYS A 88 9.52 17.83 -28.13
C LYS A 88 8.17 17.83 -28.83
N ALA A 89 7.41 16.75 -28.76
CA ALA A 89 6.10 16.66 -29.39
C ALA A 89 5.10 17.68 -28.82
N VAL A 90 5.14 17.93 -27.51
CA VAL A 90 4.33 18.97 -26.86
C VAL A 90 4.78 20.37 -27.28
N MET A 91 6.08 20.64 -27.28
CA MET A 91 6.65 21.93 -27.69
C MET A 91 6.36 22.25 -29.16
N ASP A 92 6.48 21.27 -30.06
CA ASP A 92 6.15 21.45 -31.48
C ASP A 92 4.65 21.74 -31.70
N ARG A 93 3.78 21.21 -30.83
CA ARG A 93 2.33 21.44 -30.89
C ARG A 93 1.90 22.78 -30.31
N LEU A 94 2.55 23.24 -29.24
CA LEU A 94 2.22 24.50 -28.57
C LEU A 94 2.93 25.72 -29.19
N PHE A 95 4.12 25.52 -29.75
CA PHE A 95 4.93 26.57 -30.36
C PHE A 95 5.33 26.19 -31.80
N PRO A 96 4.36 26.07 -32.72
CA PRO A 96 4.65 25.78 -34.11
C PRO A 96 5.53 26.89 -34.69
N ARG A 97 6.75 26.52 -35.12
CA ARG A 97 7.67 27.45 -35.77
C ARG A 97 7.06 27.88 -37.11
N ARG A 98 6.76 29.18 -37.23
CA ARG A 98 6.37 29.83 -38.49
C ARG A 98 7.57 30.01 -39.41
#